data_AF-A0A9D7JEJ0-F1
#
_entry.id   AF-A0A9D7JEJ0-F1
#
_cell.length_a   1.000
_cell.length_b   1.000
_cell.length_c   1.000
_cell.angle_alpha   90.00
_cell.angle_beta   90.00
_cell.angle_gamma   90.00
#
_symmetry.space_group_name_H-M   'P 1'
#
loop_
_entity.id
_entity.type
_entity.pdbx_description
1 polymer ?
#
loop_
_entity_poly.entity_id
_entity_poly.type
_entity_poly.pdbx_seq_one_letter_code
_entity_poly.pdbx_strand_id
1 'polypeptide(L)'
;MDFYTALRERMDRQHGPLGERLRNALAAVLENGAIPAGESLPSEREMAERLDVSRSTLRLGLKDLVQMGLLATRPGAGTVVTGRIPKALSHLSGFTEDMRLRGLVPSSRILQLTIAPASAEAAFRTGLPLGTEVMTLVRLRMAGGEALSLERAVVPVSAVGADYDGSGSLYERMDARQSRPRRILQSLQATEASAEIAAELGIREGAAVLEISQLGYGEDGAVVEDAISWYRGDRYKYVGEIRVENVNGLRRQYRDQIVALLDRVLDEQAAALDAARDVVGRALATDHLVYVAGSGHSHLLAEEVFYRAGGIAAAQAILDPELMLHLGAERSTHLERQEGRAEIVLSDYPVEPGDVVFIASNSGRNAYPIEMALAAGSRGATTIALTSLQHATRTTSRHRSGKLLYQLTDIVIDNGGVYGDAGLAISGRDVRMGPTSTLAGVYILNAILAEAVDQLARIGTLVDVYQSANMQGAEAEAAAMIQRWRPRISGL
;
A
#
# COMPACT_ATOMS: atom_id res chain seq x y z
N MET A 1 23.90 35.84 -15.51
CA MET A 1 25.35 35.89 -15.71
C MET A 1 25.71 34.70 -16.58
N ASP A 2 26.47 34.89 -17.66
CA ASP A 2 26.85 33.79 -18.56
C ASP A 2 27.79 32.79 -17.86
N PHE A 3 27.71 31.51 -18.26
CA PHE A 3 28.45 30.38 -17.68
C PHE A 3 29.96 30.67 -17.60
N TYR A 4 30.55 31.23 -18.68
CA TYR A 4 31.97 31.52 -18.75
C TYR A 4 32.39 32.70 -17.87
N THR A 5 31.55 33.74 -17.75
CA THR A 5 31.79 34.88 -16.86
C THR A 5 31.79 34.45 -15.40
N ALA A 6 30.78 33.65 -15.00
CA ALA A 6 30.68 33.12 -13.65
C ALA A 6 31.87 32.22 -13.29
N LEU A 7 32.36 31.45 -14.26
CA LEU A 7 33.50 30.55 -14.08
C LEU A 7 34.82 31.31 -13.91
N ARG A 8 35.09 32.31 -14.75
CA ARG A 8 36.31 33.14 -14.65
C ARG A 8 36.38 33.89 -13.32
N GLU A 9 35.29 34.57 -12.93
CA GLU A 9 35.25 35.28 -11.64
C GLU A 9 35.55 34.37 -10.45
N ARG A 10 35.09 33.12 -10.49
CA ARG A 10 35.34 32.15 -9.41
C ARG A 10 36.74 31.58 -9.45
N MET A 11 37.29 31.32 -10.64
CA MET A 11 38.68 30.90 -10.79
C MET A 11 39.64 31.96 -10.23
N ASP A 12 39.39 33.25 -10.50
CA ASP A 12 40.22 34.38 -10.03
C ASP A 12 40.18 34.58 -8.51
N ARG A 13 39.08 34.18 -7.85
CA ARG A 13 38.94 34.24 -6.39
C ARG A 13 39.58 33.05 -5.65
N GLN A 14 40.06 32.04 -6.37
CA GLN A 14 40.65 30.84 -5.78
C GLN A 14 42.18 30.83 -5.88
N HIS A 15 42.83 30.31 -4.85
CA HIS A 15 44.29 30.15 -4.77
C HIS A 15 44.68 28.70 -5.06
N GLY A 16 45.87 28.46 -5.62
CA GLY A 16 46.39 27.11 -5.89
C GLY A 16 46.63 26.81 -7.38
N PRO A 17 46.99 25.56 -7.73
CA PRO A 17 47.24 25.13 -9.10
C PRO A 17 46.04 25.38 -10.03
N LEU A 18 46.31 25.75 -11.28
CA LEU A 18 45.26 26.13 -12.25
C LEU A 18 44.20 25.04 -12.46
N GLY A 19 44.60 23.76 -12.47
CA GLY A 19 43.67 22.63 -12.60
C GLY A 19 42.72 22.49 -11.40
N GLU A 20 43.21 22.77 -10.20
CA GLU A 20 42.41 22.72 -8.97
C GLU A 20 41.42 23.88 -8.90
N ARG A 21 41.88 25.09 -9.22
CA ARG A 21 41.04 26.29 -9.33
C ARG A 21 39.93 26.10 -10.36
N LEU A 22 40.25 25.52 -11.52
CA LEU A 22 39.30 25.23 -12.58
C LEU A 22 38.24 24.20 -12.14
N ARG A 23 38.66 23.10 -11.51
CA ARG A 23 37.75 22.06 -11.01
C ARG A 23 36.77 22.63 -9.97
N ASN A 24 37.30 23.33 -8.97
CA ASN A 24 36.50 23.88 -7.86
C ASN A 24 35.56 25.00 -8.35
N ALA A 25 36.00 25.82 -9.31
CA ALA A 25 35.14 26.81 -9.95
C ALA A 25 34.02 26.14 -10.78
N LEU A 26 34.34 25.10 -11.56
CA LEU A 26 33.36 24.34 -12.35
C LEU A 26 32.33 23.68 -11.44
N ALA A 27 32.75 22.99 -10.37
CA ALA A 27 31.84 22.40 -9.39
C ALA A 27 30.85 23.45 -8.84
N ALA A 28 31.35 24.59 -8.38
CA ALA A 28 30.52 25.64 -7.80
C ALA A 28 29.54 26.27 -8.82
N VAL A 29 29.94 26.43 -10.08
CA VAL A 29 29.07 26.99 -11.13
C VAL A 29 27.96 26.00 -11.52
N LEU A 30 28.28 24.71 -11.57
CA LEU A 30 27.32 23.65 -11.85
C LEU A 30 26.33 23.43 -10.70
N GLU A 31 26.78 23.51 -9.45
CA GLU A 31 25.93 23.42 -8.26
C GLU A 31 24.92 24.57 -8.15
N ASN A 32 25.29 25.76 -8.62
CA ASN A 32 24.40 26.93 -8.69
C ASN A 32 23.45 26.91 -9.90
N GLY A 33 23.45 25.82 -10.68
CA GLY A 33 22.51 25.63 -11.79
C GLY A 33 22.80 26.49 -13.02
N ALA A 34 24.04 26.95 -13.22
CA ALA A 34 24.39 27.71 -14.43
C ALA A 34 24.25 26.88 -15.72
N ILE A 35 24.36 25.56 -15.61
CA ILE A 35 23.92 24.60 -16.62
C ILE A 35 23.00 23.59 -15.91
N PRO A 36 21.73 23.44 -16.34
CA PRO A 36 20.80 22.49 -15.75
C PRO A 36 21.28 21.04 -15.80
N ALA A 37 20.89 20.25 -14.80
CA ALA A 37 21.11 18.80 -14.83
C ALA A 37 20.41 18.19 -16.05
N GLY A 38 21.12 17.32 -16.78
CA GLY A 38 20.67 16.72 -18.03
C GLY A 38 21.17 17.45 -19.29
N GLU A 39 21.69 18.67 -19.18
CA GLU A 39 22.28 19.40 -20.31
C GLU A 39 23.77 19.09 -20.49
N SER A 40 24.21 19.14 -21.74
CA SER A 40 25.62 18.95 -22.10
C SER A 40 26.43 20.19 -21.78
N LEU A 41 27.61 19.98 -21.20
CA LEU A 41 28.66 20.99 -21.19
C LEU A 41 29.05 21.35 -22.63
N PRO A 42 29.51 22.59 -22.85
CA PRO A 42 30.20 22.94 -24.09
C PRO A 42 31.40 22.01 -24.34
N SER A 43 31.86 21.92 -25.58
CA SER A 43 32.93 20.99 -25.93
C SER A 43 34.23 21.32 -25.18
N GLU A 44 35.07 20.30 -24.88
CA GLU A 44 36.39 20.53 -24.26
C GLU A 44 37.23 21.56 -25.03
N ARG A 45 37.11 21.58 -26.37
CA ARG A 45 37.83 22.52 -27.22
C ARG A 45 37.35 23.95 -26.97
N GLU A 46 36.05 24.16 -27.01
CA GLU A 46 35.43 25.47 -26.80
C GLU A 46 35.71 26.00 -25.39
N MET A 47 35.58 25.15 -24.37
CA MET A 47 35.83 25.57 -22.99
C MET A 47 37.30 25.91 -22.76
N ALA A 48 38.25 25.17 -23.35
CA ALA A 48 39.67 25.46 -23.22
C ALA A 48 40.02 26.81 -23.87
N GLU A 49 39.49 27.08 -25.07
CA GLU A 49 39.67 28.34 -25.79
C GLU A 49 39.05 29.53 -25.03
N ARG A 50 37.80 29.38 -24.55
CA ARG A 50 37.09 30.45 -23.84
C ARG A 50 37.59 30.71 -22.43
N LEU A 51 38.31 29.79 -21.81
CA LEU A 51 38.88 29.95 -20.47
C LEU A 51 40.38 30.25 -20.48
N ASP A 52 41.01 30.25 -21.66
CA ASP A 52 42.46 30.43 -21.82
C ASP A 52 43.27 29.43 -20.97
N VAL A 53 42.87 28.15 -21.02
CA VAL A 53 43.53 27.05 -20.31
C VAL A 53 43.91 25.94 -21.27
N SER A 54 44.95 25.17 -20.92
CA SER A 54 45.31 24.00 -21.73
C SER A 54 44.19 22.95 -21.71
N ARG A 55 43.96 22.29 -22.85
CA ARG A 55 42.99 21.17 -22.94
C ARG A 55 43.30 20.04 -21.96
N SER A 56 44.58 19.81 -21.66
CA SER A 56 45.02 18.81 -20.69
C SER A 56 44.58 19.15 -19.26
N THR A 57 44.67 20.43 -18.88
CA THR A 57 44.24 20.94 -17.58
C THR A 57 42.71 20.87 -17.43
N LEU A 58 41.97 21.25 -18.46
CA LEU A 58 40.51 21.14 -18.48
C LEU A 58 40.05 19.69 -18.39
N ARG A 59 40.65 18.79 -19.18
CA ARG A 59 40.29 17.37 -19.17
C ARG A 59 40.53 16.73 -17.80
N LEU A 60 41.60 17.10 -17.10
CA LEU A 60 41.86 16.63 -15.73
C LEU A 60 40.75 17.09 -14.78
N GLY A 61 40.37 18.37 -14.81
CA GLY A 61 39.28 18.89 -13.98
C GLY A 61 37.91 18.27 -14.29
N LEU A 62 37.60 18.02 -15.57
CA LEU A 62 36.36 17.33 -15.96
C LEU A 62 36.35 15.87 -15.54
N LYS A 63 37.50 15.18 -15.62
CA LYS A 63 37.63 13.78 -15.18
C LYS A 63 37.34 13.65 -13.68
N ASP A 64 37.88 14.56 -12.87
CA ASP A 64 37.58 14.61 -11.44
C ASP A 64 36.07 14.80 -11.23
N LEU A 65 35.43 15.74 -11.93
CA LEU A 65 33.98 15.98 -11.82
C LEU A 65 33.11 14.80 -12.28
N VAL A 66 33.60 13.97 -13.22
CA VAL A 66 32.95 12.71 -13.62
C VAL A 66 33.09 11.65 -12.53
N GLN A 67 34.27 11.51 -11.91
CA GLN A 67 34.46 10.59 -10.77
C GLN A 67 33.60 11.00 -9.57
N MET A 68 33.52 12.29 -9.34
CA MET A 68 32.67 12.95 -8.35
C MET A 68 31.17 12.80 -8.66
N GLY A 69 30.77 12.27 -9.82
CA GLY A 69 29.37 12.11 -10.19
C GLY A 69 28.59 13.42 -10.34
N LEU A 70 29.29 14.54 -10.60
CA LEU A 70 28.69 15.83 -10.99
C LEU A 70 28.54 15.95 -12.51
N LEU A 71 29.29 15.13 -13.25
CA LEU A 71 29.23 14.99 -14.70
C LEU A 71 29.15 13.51 -15.10
N ALA A 72 28.60 13.22 -16.27
CA ALA A 72 28.66 11.90 -16.91
C ALA A 72 29.01 12.04 -18.39
N THR A 73 29.87 11.15 -18.89
CA THR A 73 30.19 11.09 -20.32
C THR A 73 29.17 10.24 -21.05
N ARG A 74 28.47 10.80 -22.04
CA ARG A 74 27.51 10.08 -22.89
C ARG A 74 28.04 9.96 -24.32
N PRO A 75 28.06 8.75 -24.91
CA PRO A 75 28.41 8.57 -26.32
C PRO A 75 27.53 9.45 -27.21
N GLY A 76 28.14 10.25 -28.08
CA GLY A 76 27.44 11.14 -29.02
C GLY A 76 26.89 12.46 -28.45
N ALA A 77 26.69 12.57 -27.13
CA ALA A 77 26.13 13.78 -26.49
C ALA A 77 27.15 14.61 -25.68
N GLY A 78 28.40 14.13 -25.55
CA GLY A 78 29.45 14.82 -24.81
C GLY A 78 29.38 14.60 -23.30
N THR A 79 29.92 15.54 -22.52
CA THR A 79 29.90 15.50 -21.06
C THR A 79 28.66 16.21 -20.53
N VAL A 80 27.82 15.53 -19.76
CA VAL A 80 26.50 16.00 -19.30
C VAL A 80 26.52 16.28 -17.81
N VAL A 81 25.84 17.35 -17.37
CA VAL A 81 25.69 17.69 -15.95
C VAL A 81 24.73 16.73 -15.27
N THR A 82 25.16 16.06 -14.20
CA THR A 82 24.35 15.05 -13.50
C THR A 82 23.69 15.58 -12.21
N GLY A 83 24.18 16.71 -11.66
CA GLY A 83 23.61 17.37 -10.47
C GLY A 83 23.79 16.58 -9.17
N ARG A 84 23.26 17.09 -8.04
CA ARG A 84 23.21 16.33 -6.77
C ARG A 84 22.37 15.07 -6.94
N ILE A 85 22.79 13.97 -6.30
CA ILE A 85 22.08 12.69 -6.38
C ILE A 85 20.73 12.82 -5.63
N PRO A 86 19.56 12.72 -6.31
CA PRO A 86 18.26 12.93 -5.70
C PRO A 86 17.68 11.64 -5.09
N LYS A 87 17.40 11.60 -3.77
CA LYS A 87 16.65 10.51 -3.11
C LYS A 87 15.15 10.77 -3.07
N ALA A 88 14.36 9.83 -3.57
CA ALA A 88 12.89 9.91 -3.55
C ALA A 88 12.33 9.55 -2.17
N LEU A 89 11.32 10.29 -1.68
CA LEU A 89 10.60 9.99 -0.42
C LEU A 89 9.68 8.76 -0.52
N SER A 90 9.23 8.43 -1.72
CA SER A 90 8.06 7.60 -1.96
C SER A 90 8.33 6.09 -2.03
N HIS A 91 9.58 5.64 -1.90
CA HIS A 91 9.95 4.23 -2.12
C HIS A 91 10.83 3.67 -1.01
N LEU A 92 10.50 2.45 -0.59
CA LEU A 92 11.29 1.64 0.34
C LEU A 92 12.48 1.01 -0.42
N SER A 93 13.52 1.81 -0.67
CA SER A 93 14.75 1.35 -1.31
C SER A 93 15.96 1.41 -0.36
N GLY A 94 16.79 0.37 -0.39
CA GLY A 94 18.09 0.36 0.28
C GLY A 94 19.15 1.11 -0.53
N PHE A 95 20.29 1.47 0.07
CA PHE A 95 21.36 2.22 -0.62
C PHE A 95 21.81 1.56 -1.93
N THR A 96 21.97 0.23 -1.95
CA THR A 96 22.43 -0.50 -3.14
C THR A 96 21.45 -0.38 -4.30
N GLU A 97 20.15 -0.54 -4.01
CA GLU A 97 19.06 -0.37 -4.99
C GLU A 97 19.02 1.07 -5.49
N ASP A 98 19.14 2.03 -4.56
CA ASP A 98 19.14 3.47 -4.82
C ASP A 98 20.24 3.90 -5.80
N MET A 99 21.45 3.36 -5.66
CA MET A 99 22.57 3.64 -6.56
C MET A 99 22.39 2.96 -7.93
N ARG A 100 21.96 1.69 -7.95
CA ARG A 100 21.74 0.95 -9.20
C ARG A 100 20.66 1.59 -10.07
N LEU A 101 19.55 2.04 -9.47
CA LEU A 101 18.48 2.77 -10.17
C LEU A 101 19.00 4.05 -10.85
N ARG A 102 20.12 4.59 -10.38
CA ARG A 102 20.74 5.82 -10.88
C ARG A 102 21.93 5.57 -11.81
N GLY A 103 22.19 4.30 -12.16
CA GLY A 103 23.33 3.91 -12.99
C GLY A 103 24.70 4.09 -12.31
N LEU A 104 24.71 4.25 -10.99
CA LEU A 104 25.92 4.35 -10.19
C LEU A 104 26.31 2.98 -9.65
N VAL A 105 27.61 2.73 -9.49
CA VAL A 105 28.14 1.49 -8.92
C VAL A 105 28.29 1.67 -7.41
N PRO A 106 27.42 1.05 -6.57
CA PRO A 106 27.56 1.13 -5.13
C PRO A 106 28.73 0.27 -4.65
N SER A 107 29.44 0.77 -3.65
CA SER A 107 30.40 -0.03 -2.88
C SER A 107 30.32 0.35 -1.40
N SER A 108 30.92 -0.45 -0.53
CA SER A 108 30.90 -0.20 0.90
C SER A 108 32.18 -0.67 1.57
N ARG A 109 32.61 0.09 2.56
CA ARG A 109 33.69 -0.28 3.47
C ARG A 109 33.07 -0.49 4.84
N ILE A 110 33.18 -1.71 5.36
CA ILE A 110 32.69 -2.05 6.70
C ILE A 110 33.69 -1.47 7.69
N LEU A 111 33.21 -0.63 8.61
CA LEU A 111 34.00 0.00 9.65
C LEU A 111 33.86 -0.76 10.98
N GLN A 112 32.66 -1.28 11.24
CA GLN A 112 32.37 -2.08 12.42
C GLN A 112 31.27 -3.10 12.10
N LEU A 113 31.45 -4.32 12.61
CA LEU A 113 30.41 -5.34 12.69
C LEU A 113 30.54 -6.03 14.04
N THR A 114 29.51 -5.93 14.87
CA THR A 114 29.49 -6.53 16.22
C THR A 114 28.14 -7.16 16.49
N ILE A 115 28.13 -8.33 17.12
CA ILE A 115 26.93 -8.97 17.67
C ILE A 115 27.00 -8.85 19.18
N ALA A 116 25.95 -8.28 19.77
CA ALA A 116 25.82 -8.12 21.21
C ALA A 116 24.33 -8.07 21.60
N PRO A 117 23.98 -8.31 22.87
CA PRO A 117 22.65 -8.03 23.37
C PRO A 117 22.26 -6.56 23.16
N ALA A 118 21.01 -6.30 22.79
CA ALA A 118 20.49 -4.95 22.63
C ALA A 118 20.67 -4.13 23.91
N SER A 119 21.17 -2.89 23.77
CA SER A 119 21.26 -1.96 24.89
C SER A 119 19.86 -1.59 25.41
N ALA A 120 19.76 -1.10 26.65
CA ALA A 120 18.49 -0.65 27.21
C ALA A 120 17.82 0.44 26.35
N GLU A 121 18.62 1.35 25.78
CA GLU A 121 18.15 2.40 24.86
C GLU A 121 17.65 1.81 23.54
N ALA A 122 18.39 0.87 22.94
CA ALA A 122 17.96 0.19 21.73
C ALA A 122 16.68 -0.62 21.96
N ALA A 123 16.58 -1.36 23.07
CA ALA A 123 15.38 -2.10 23.45
C ALA A 123 14.17 -1.18 23.65
N PHE A 124 14.35 -0.04 24.33
CA PHE A 124 13.29 0.95 24.51
C PHE A 124 12.81 1.53 23.19
N ARG A 125 13.73 1.89 22.28
CA ARG A 125 13.40 2.48 20.98
C ARG A 125 12.76 1.47 20.01
N THR A 126 13.21 0.23 20.02
CA THR A 126 12.78 -0.81 19.07
C THR A 126 11.63 -1.67 19.58
N GLY A 127 11.36 -1.65 20.88
CA GLY A 127 10.40 -2.57 21.51
C GLY A 127 10.91 -4.02 21.58
N LEU A 128 12.17 -4.28 21.23
CA LEU A 128 12.76 -5.61 21.34
C LEU A 128 12.90 -6.03 22.82
N PRO A 129 12.67 -7.31 23.15
CA PRO A 129 12.95 -7.82 24.49
C PRO A 129 14.41 -7.56 24.90
N LEU A 130 14.62 -7.18 26.16
CA LEU A 130 15.97 -7.06 26.73
C LEU A 130 16.72 -8.40 26.57
N GLY A 131 17.99 -8.32 26.16
CA GLY A 131 18.80 -9.51 25.90
C GLY A 131 18.72 -10.05 24.47
N THR A 132 17.84 -9.52 23.61
CA THR A 132 17.81 -9.88 22.18
C THR A 132 19.18 -9.61 21.54
N GLU A 133 19.76 -10.61 20.88
CA GLU A 133 20.99 -10.44 20.14
C GLU A 133 20.76 -9.59 18.89
N VAL A 134 21.52 -8.51 18.77
CA VAL A 134 21.47 -7.59 17.64
C VAL A 134 22.84 -7.50 16.98
N MET A 135 22.84 -7.39 15.65
CA MET A 135 24.01 -7.05 14.87
C MET A 135 24.04 -5.53 14.66
N THR A 136 25.11 -4.90 15.09
CA THR A 136 25.43 -3.50 14.77
C THR A 136 26.42 -3.48 13.61
N LEU A 137 26.02 -2.85 12.51
CA LEU A 137 26.78 -2.74 11.28
C LEU A 137 27.02 -1.27 10.95
N VAL A 138 28.27 -0.83 11.00
CA VAL A 138 28.70 0.53 10.61
C VAL A 138 29.44 0.46 9.30
N ARG A 139 28.98 1.22 8.30
CA ARG A 139 29.51 1.18 6.93
C ARG A 139 29.70 2.58 6.37
N LEU A 140 30.83 2.78 5.71
CA LEU A 140 31.02 3.87 4.77
C LEU A 140 30.47 3.45 3.42
N ARG A 141 29.40 4.11 2.96
CA ARG A 141 28.72 3.84 1.69
C ARG A 141 29.30 4.75 0.61
N MET A 142 29.65 4.17 -0.52
CA MET A 142 30.39 4.83 -1.59
C MET A 142 29.73 4.62 -2.95
N ALA A 143 29.96 5.58 -3.85
CA ALA A 143 29.68 5.41 -5.27
C ALA A 143 30.79 6.08 -6.09
N GLY A 144 31.23 5.44 -7.18
CA GLY A 144 32.31 5.99 -8.01
C GLY A 144 33.66 6.13 -7.31
N GLY A 145 33.85 5.46 -6.16
CA GLY A 145 35.07 5.55 -5.34
C GLY A 145 35.04 6.63 -4.27
N GLU A 146 33.95 7.40 -4.14
CA GLU A 146 33.83 8.44 -3.13
C GLU A 146 32.85 8.09 -2.01
N ALA A 147 33.17 8.52 -0.79
CA ALA A 147 32.27 8.46 0.35
C ALA A 147 31.04 9.34 0.14
N LEU A 148 29.85 8.76 0.29
CA LEU A 148 28.56 9.45 0.19
C LEU A 148 27.83 9.51 1.52
N SER A 149 27.86 8.42 2.29
CA SER A 149 27.23 8.38 3.61
C SER A 149 27.93 7.45 4.57
N LEU A 150 27.85 7.78 5.85
CA LEU A 150 28.18 6.90 6.96
C LEU A 150 26.86 6.35 7.50
N GLU A 151 26.74 5.03 7.58
CA GLU A 151 25.52 4.35 8.01
C GLU A 151 25.82 3.49 9.24
N ARG A 152 24.96 3.54 10.24
CA ARG A 152 24.92 2.58 11.35
C ARG A 152 23.53 1.93 11.37
N ALA A 153 23.49 0.62 11.15
CA ALA A 153 22.28 -0.18 11.23
C ALA A 153 22.37 -1.15 12.42
N VAL A 154 21.30 -1.27 13.18
CA VAL A 154 21.09 -2.26 14.24
C VAL A 154 19.92 -3.15 13.80
N VAL A 155 20.19 -4.44 13.66
CA VAL A 155 19.20 -5.43 13.21
C VAL A 155 19.21 -6.64 14.13
N PRO A 156 18.05 -7.26 14.43
CA PRO A 156 18.04 -8.54 15.14
C PRO A 156 18.86 -9.60 14.40
N VAL A 157 19.63 -10.41 15.12
CA VAL A 157 20.38 -11.52 14.49
C VAL A 157 19.43 -12.49 13.78
N SER A 158 18.20 -12.65 14.25
CA SER A 158 17.16 -13.44 13.57
C SER A 158 16.86 -12.95 12.15
N ALA A 159 16.91 -11.62 11.92
CA ALA A 159 16.60 -11.01 10.64
C ALA A 159 17.69 -11.25 9.58
N VAL A 160 18.96 -11.25 9.98
CA VAL A 160 20.10 -11.35 9.03
C VAL A 160 20.91 -12.64 9.13
N GLY A 161 20.80 -13.39 10.23
CA GLY A 161 21.65 -14.55 10.53
C GLY A 161 23.04 -14.15 11.06
N ALA A 162 23.57 -14.93 12.00
CA ALA A 162 24.88 -14.68 12.62
C ALA A 162 26.07 -14.84 11.64
N ASP A 163 25.85 -15.51 10.50
CA ASP A 163 26.80 -15.70 9.41
C ASP A 163 26.93 -14.48 8.49
N TYR A 164 26.08 -13.47 8.64
CA TYR A 164 26.16 -12.28 7.79
C TYR A 164 27.41 -11.45 8.12
N ASP A 165 28.30 -11.32 7.14
CA ASP A 165 29.58 -10.62 7.25
C ASP A 165 29.50 -9.11 6.97
N GLY A 166 28.28 -8.58 6.76
CA GLY A 166 28.03 -7.17 6.45
C GLY A 166 28.28 -6.78 4.99
N SER A 167 28.75 -7.71 4.16
CA SER A 167 29.01 -7.47 2.74
C SER A 167 27.71 -7.40 1.92
N GLY A 168 27.78 -6.86 0.70
CA GLY A 168 26.62 -6.74 -0.18
C GLY A 168 25.51 -5.82 0.35
N SER A 169 24.27 -6.12 -0.07
CA SER A 169 23.07 -5.38 0.35
C SER A 169 22.46 -6.00 1.60
N LEU A 170 22.24 -5.17 2.64
CA LEU A 170 21.56 -5.59 3.86
C LEU A 170 20.13 -6.08 3.54
N TYR A 171 19.41 -5.35 2.68
CA TYR A 171 18.05 -5.72 2.31
C TYR A 171 17.96 -6.96 1.44
N GLU A 172 18.91 -7.23 0.54
CA GLU A 172 18.92 -8.51 -0.21
C GLU A 172 19.11 -9.70 0.76
N ARG A 173 19.92 -9.51 1.81
CA ARG A 173 20.10 -10.51 2.87
C ARG A 173 18.83 -10.70 3.70
N MET A 174 18.14 -9.63 4.05
CA MET A 174 16.87 -9.69 4.78
C MET A 174 15.75 -10.30 3.92
N ASP A 175 15.70 -10.01 2.63
CA ASP A 175 14.77 -10.64 1.68
C ASP A 175 14.94 -12.15 1.62
N ALA A 176 16.19 -12.64 1.54
CA ALA A 176 16.50 -14.07 1.56
C ALA A 176 16.03 -14.78 2.85
N ARG A 177 15.75 -14.01 3.90
CA ARG A 177 15.28 -14.49 5.21
C ARG A 177 13.85 -14.05 5.52
N GLN A 178 13.13 -13.49 4.54
CA GLN A 178 11.76 -13.01 4.68
C GLN A 178 11.57 -12.00 5.82
N SER A 179 12.61 -11.21 6.10
CA SER A 179 12.64 -10.26 7.23
C SER A 179 12.73 -8.80 6.79
N ARG A 180 12.61 -8.51 5.48
CA ARG A 180 12.68 -7.14 4.95
C ARG A 180 11.59 -6.26 5.58
N PRO A 181 11.93 -5.00 5.97
CA PRO A 181 10.93 -4.05 6.44
C PRO A 181 9.77 -3.89 5.44
N ARG A 182 8.53 -4.00 5.92
CA ARG A 182 7.29 -3.73 5.17
C ARG A 182 6.79 -2.31 5.35
N ARG A 183 7.14 -1.68 6.48
CA ARG A 183 6.82 -0.29 6.80
C ARG A 183 8.05 0.37 7.39
N ILE A 184 8.35 1.60 6.98
CA ILE A 184 9.46 2.39 7.54
C ILE A 184 8.92 3.71 8.08
N LEU A 185 9.28 4.02 9.32
CA LEU A 185 9.17 5.37 9.86
C LEU A 185 10.54 6.05 9.71
N GLN A 186 10.59 7.18 9.01
CA GLN A 186 11.84 7.88 8.72
C GLN A 186 11.75 9.34 9.17
N SER A 187 12.81 9.83 9.83
CA SER A 187 13.03 11.22 10.21
C SER A 187 14.26 11.75 9.48
N LEU A 188 14.17 12.97 8.96
CA LEU A 188 15.24 13.65 8.24
C LEU A 188 15.59 14.94 8.96
N GLN A 189 16.88 15.15 9.23
CA GLN A 189 17.36 16.34 9.92
C GLN A 189 18.64 16.86 9.26
N ALA A 190 18.72 18.17 9.04
CA ALA A 190 19.97 18.82 8.65
C ALA A 190 20.81 19.03 9.92
N THR A 191 22.04 18.53 9.93
CA THR A 191 22.97 18.60 11.06
C THR A 191 24.38 18.98 10.59
N GLU A 192 25.24 19.32 11.55
CA GLU A 192 26.66 19.56 11.29
C GLU A 192 27.46 18.27 11.53
N ALA A 193 28.40 17.97 10.63
CA ALA A 193 29.28 16.81 10.78
C ALA A 193 30.19 16.99 12.00
N SER A 194 30.10 16.07 12.96
CA SER A 194 31.09 15.93 14.04
C SER A 194 32.48 15.59 13.47
N ALA A 195 33.52 15.75 14.27
CA ALA A 195 34.89 15.38 13.87
C ALA A 195 34.99 13.92 13.36
N GLU A 196 34.30 12.98 14.01
CA GLU A 196 34.27 11.56 13.64
C GLU A 196 33.58 11.34 12.28
N ILE A 197 32.37 11.91 12.11
CA ILE A 197 31.61 11.80 10.87
C ILE A 197 32.36 12.48 9.71
N ALA A 198 32.98 13.64 9.98
CA ALA A 198 33.73 14.39 9.00
C ALA A 198 34.97 13.63 8.51
N ALA A 199 35.71 13.00 9.44
CA ALA A 199 36.86 12.18 9.12
C ALA A 199 36.51 10.98 8.22
N GLU A 200 35.44 10.24 8.56
CA GLU A 200 35.01 9.09 7.75
C GLU A 200 34.47 9.48 6.38
N LEU A 201 33.75 10.60 6.28
CA LEU A 201 33.19 11.10 5.03
C LEU A 201 34.20 11.86 4.16
N GLY A 202 35.39 12.19 4.68
CA GLY A 202 36.40 12.99 3.98
C GLY A 202 35.94 14.44 3.74
N ILE A 203 35.24 15.02 4.71
CA ILE A 203 34.72 16.40 4.66
C ILE A 203 35.26 17.21 5.84
N ARG A 204 35.05 18.53 5.82
CA ARG A 204 35.41 19.40 6.95
C ARG A 204 34.49 19.15 8.15
N GLU A 205 35.04 19.26 9.36
CA GLU A 205 34.21 19.38 10.57
C GLU A 205 33.26 20.59 10.44
N GLY A 206 32.02 20.42 10.94
CA GLY A 206 30.97 21.42 10.78
C GLY A 206 30.42 21.53 9.35
N ALA A 207 30.75 20.61 8.44
CA ALA A 207 30.09 20.54 7.13
C ALA A 207 28.62 20.11 7.29
N ALA A 208 27.74 20.63 6.45
CA ALA A 208 26.34 20.24 6.46
C ALA A 208 26.17 18.77 6.01
N VAL A 209 25.52 17.97 6.83
CA VAL A 209 25.12 16.60 6.53
C VAL A 209 23.61 16.45 6.74
N LEU A 210 23.03 15.53 5.98
CA LEU A 210 21.65 15.12 6.17
C LEU A 210 21.64 13.84 6.99
N GLU A 211 21.22 13.97 8.24
CA GLU A 211 20.95 12.84 9.11
C GLU A 211 19.58 12.24 8.76
N ILE A 212 19.56 10.92 8.56
CA ILE A 212 18.36 10.15 8.30
C ILE A 212 18.28 9.05 9.34
N SER A 213 17.32 9.16 10.25
CA SER A 213 17.01 8.14 11.26
C SER A 213 15.79 7.34 10.80
N GLN A 214 15.81 6.02 10.88
CA GLN A 214 14.70 5.18 10.45
C GLN A 214 14.49 3.95 11.34
N LEU A 215 13.22 3.58 11.49
CA LEU A 215 12.77 2.31 12.08
C LEU A 215 12.02 1.51 11.02
N GLY A 216 12.49 0.30 10.75
CA GLY A 216 11.86 -0.66 9.85
C GLY A 216 11.05 -1.69 10.62
N TYR A 217 9.79 -1.86 10.23
CA TYR A 217 8.84 -2.81 10.82
C TYR A 217 8.60 -3.99 9.88
N GLY A 218 8.64 -5.20 10.43
CA GLY A 218 8.27 -6.44 9.76
C GLY A 218 6.76 -6.57 9.54
N GLU A 219 6.35 -7.70 8.97
CA GLU A 219 4.94 -8.00 8.66
C GLU A 219 4.07 -8.19 9.93
N ASP A 220 4.69 -8.68 11.00
CA ASP A 220 4.09 -8.83 12.34
C ASP A 220 4.08 -7.54 13.17
N GLY A 221 4.57 -6.43 12.60
CA GLY A 221 4.69 -5.15 13.28
C GLY A 221 5.90 -5.01 14.21
N ALA A 222 6.77 -6.04 14.34
CA ALA A 222 7.99 -5.95 15.13
C ALA A 222 9.08 -5.11 14.43
N VAL A 223 9.95 -4.44 15.18
CA VAL A 223 11.08 -3.71 14.60
C VAL A 223 12.16 -4.69 14.15
N VAL A 224 12.46 -4.67 12.85
CA VAL A 224 13.49 -5.49 12.20
C VAL A 224 14.71 -4.68 11.77
N GLU A 225 14.63 -3.36 11.82
CA GLU A 225 15.75 -2.44 11.55
C GLU A 225 15.64 -1.16 12.37
N ASP A 226 16.77 -0.72 12.90
CA ASP A 226 16.97 0.60 13.51
C ASP A 226 18.27 1.20 12.97
N ALA A 227 18.16 2.20 12.10
CA ALA A 227 19.28 2.72 11.36
C ALA A 227 19.37 4.25 11.40
N ILE A 228 20.60 4.75 11.44
CA ILE A 228 20.94 6.16 11.27
C ILE A 228 21.97 6.30 10.17
N SER A 229 21.79 7.28 9.29
CA SER A 229 22.71 7.56 8.19
C SER A 229 23.01 9.05 8.11
N TRP A 230 24.27 9.40 7.94
CA TRP A 230 24.71 10.77 7.68
C TRP A 230 25.17 10.88 6.22
N TYR A 231 24.38 11.58 5.41
CA TYR A 231 24.68 11.83 4.01
C TYR A 231 25.37 13.18 3.83
N ARG A 232 26.37 13.20 2.96
CA ARG A 232 27.05 14.42 2.52
C ARG A 232 26.09 15.42 1.86
N GLY A 233 25.91 16.60 2.45
CA GLY A 233 25.01 17.63 1.91
C GLY A 233 25.48 18.27 0.59
N ASP A 234 26.77 18.17 0.29
CA ASP A 234 27.37 18.60 -0.99
C ASP A 234 27.10 17.59 -2.12
N ARG A 235 26.83 16.31 -1.79
CA ARG A 235 26.63 15.23 -2.78
C ARG A 235 25.19 14.77 -2.92
N TYR A 236 24.45 14.84 -1.83
CA TYR A 236 23.16 14.19 -1.70
C TYR A 236 22.06 15.22 -1.47
N LYS A 237 20.92 15.06 -2.16
CA LYS A 237 19.72 15.86 -1.92
C LYS A 237 18.50 14.95 -1.81
N TYR A 238 17.56 15.33 -0.97
CA TYR A 238 16.29 14.66 -0.87
C TYR A 238 15.25 15.36 -1.76
N VAL A 239 14.44 14.58 -2.49
CA VAL A 239 13.40 15.08 -3.39
C VAL A 239 12.10 14.34 -3.08
N GLY A 240 11.10 15.09 -2.62
CA GLY A 240 9.73 14.60 -2.47
C GLY A 240 8.82 15.33 -3.46
N GLU A 241 7.96 14.59 -4.15
CA GLU A 241 6.81 15.20 -4.83
C GLU A 241 5.70 15.38 -3.78
N ILE A 242 5.52 16.62 -3.32
CA ILE A 242 4.38 16.95 -2.48
C ILE A 242 3.25 17.36 -3.42
N ARG A 243 2.28 16.47 -3.61
CA ARG A 243 1.04 16.82 -4.29
C ARG A 243 0.19 17.63 -3.32
N VAL A 244 0.16 18.94 -3.54
CA VAL A 244 -0.87 19.80 -2.94
C VAL A 244 -2.16 19.48 -3.69
N GLU A 245 -2.83 18.40 -3.28
CA GLU A 245 -4.16 18.13 -3.77
C GLU A 245 -5.05 19.28 -3.30
N ASN A 246 -5.82 19.87 -4.21
CA ASN A 246 -6.88 20.79 -3.85
C ASN A 246 -7.79 20.08 -2.83
N VAL A 247 -7.58 20.40 -1.56
CA VAL A 247 -8.49 20.09 -0.47
C VAL A 247 -9.83 20.72 -0.88
N ASN A 248 -10.92 19.95 -0.84
CA ASN A 248 -12.33 20.36 -1.05
C ASN A 248 -13.05 19.89 -2.34
N GLY A 249 -12.56 18.85 -3.03
CA GLY A 249 -13.42 18.11 -3.97
C GLY A 249 -14.30 17.09 -3.23
N LEU A 250 -15.63 17.19 -3.32
CA LEU A 250 -16.55 16.17 -2.74
C LEU A 250 -16.21 14.74 -3.19
N ARG A 251 -15.69 14.55 -4.42
CA ARG A 251 -15.23 13.25 -4.92
C ARG A 251 -14.11 12.65 -4.06
N ARG A 252 -13.14 13.47 -3.66
CA ARG A 252 -12.00 13.03 -2.84
C ARG A 252 -12.44 12.76 -1.41
N GLN A 253 -13.25 13.66 -0.84
CA GLN A 253 -13.84 13.45 0.48
C GLN A 253 -14.64 12.14 0.53
N TYR A 254 -15.39 11.83 -0.53
CA TYR A 254 -16.11 10.58 -0.62
C TYR A 254 -15.19 9.37 -0.69
N ARG A 255 -14.16 9.41 -1.55
CA ARG A 255 -13.13 8.36 -1.59
C ARG A 255 -12.52 8.14 -0.22
N ASP A 256 -12.05 9.20 0.44
CA ASP A 256 -11.36 9.11 1.73
C ASP A 256 -12.28 8.55 2.82
N GLN A 257 -13.56 8.94 2.80
CA GLN A 257 -14.56 8.38 3.69
C GLN A 257 -14.83 6.90 3.43
N ILE A 258 -14.89 6.48 2.17
CA ILE A 258 -15.06 5.06 1.81
C ILE A 258 -13.82 4.26 2.22
N VAL A 259 -12.61 4.71 1.88
CA VAL A 259 -11.36 4.04 2.26
C VAL A 259 -11.27 3.90 3.77
N ALA A 260 -11.46 4.98 4.52
CA ALA A 260 -11.45 4.94 5.99
C ALA A 260 -12.58 4.07 6.58
N LEU A 261 -13.70 3.91 5.86
CA LEU A 261 -14.75 2.99 6.27
C LEU A 261 -14.34 1.54 6.06
N LEU A 262 -13.74 1.20 4.91
CA LEU A 262 -13.25 -0.15 4.63
C LEU A 262 -12.13 -0.56 5.59
N ASP A 263 -11.20 0.37 5.90
CA ASP A 263 -10.15 0.14 6.90
C ASP A 263 -10.75 -0.17 8.28
N ARG A 264 -11.77 0.59 8.72
CA ARG A 264 -12.47 0.29 9.98
C ARG A 264 -13.20 -1.04 9.95
N VAL A 265 -13.81 -1.42 8.83
CA VAL A 265 -14.46 -2.74 8.70
C VAL A 265 -13.44 -3.85 8.90
N LEU A 266 -12.26 -3.75 8.28
CA LEU A 266 -11.18 -4.73 8.47
C LEU A 266 -10.71 -4.78 9.92
N ASP A 267 -10.44 -3.64 10.54
CA ASP A 267 -9.88 -3.56 11.89
C ASP A 267 -10.90 -3.97 12.96
N GLU A 268 -12.15 -3.49 12.87
CA GLU A 268 -13.16 -3.62 13.92
C GLU A 268 -14.02 -4.88 13.76
N GLN A 269 -14.15 -5.44 12.54
CA GLN A 269 -15.00 -6.60 12.27
C GLN A 269 -14.23 -7.89 11.96
N ALA A 270 -12.90 -7.92 12.16
CA ALA A 270 -12.05 -9.08 11.88
C ALA A 270 -12.64 -10.42 12.37
N ALA A 271 -13.07 -10.49 13.63
CA ALA A 271 -13.65 -11.72 14.18
C ALA A 271 -14.97 -12.15 13.51
N ALA A 272 -15.80 -11.20 13.08
CA ALA A 272 -17.05 -11.50 12.38
C ALA A 272 -16.79 -11.91 10.92
N LEU A 273 -15.81 -11.28 10.27
CA LEU A 273 -15.33 -11.65 8.93
C LEU A 273 -14.73 -13.06 8.94
N ASP A 274 -13.88 -13.37 9.93
CA ASP A 274 -13.30 -14.71 10.14
C ASP A 274 -14.39 -15.77 10.34
N ALA A 275 -15.37 -15.50 11.20
CA ALA A 275 -16.47 -16.41 11.45
C ALA A 275 -17.32 -16.66 10.19
N ALA A 276 -17.57 -15.60 9.40
CA ALA A 276 -18.30 -15.67 8.14
C ALA A 276 -17.51 -16.46 7.08
N ARG A 277 -16.20 -16.21 6.96
CA ARG A 277 -15.30 -17.00 6.11
C ARG A 277 -15.35 -18.47 6.49
N ASP A 278 -15.25 -18.80 7.77
CA ASP A 278 -15.20 -20.20 8.22
C ASP A 278 -16.52 -20.95 7.95
N VAL A 279 -17.69 -20.32 8.14
CA VAL A 279 -18.97 -20.95 7.80
C VAL A 279 -19.14 -21.12 6.29
N VAL A 280 -18.70 -20.14 5.49
CA VAL A 280 -18.72 -20.22 4.02
C VAL A 280 -17.77 -21.34 3.55
N GLY A 281 -16.54 -21.37 4.06
CA GLY A 281 -15.56 -22.40 3.72
C GLY A 281 -16.06 -23.80 4.07
N ARG A 282 -16.73 -23.97 5.22
CA ARG A 282 -17.39 -25.24 5.57
C ARG A 282 -18.49 -25.60 4.57
N ALA A 283 -19.41 -24.67 4.28
CA ALA A 283 -20.50 -24.93 3.33
C ALA A 283 -19.96 -25.39 1.97
N LEU A 284 -18.99 -24.67 1.42
CA LEU A 284 -18.34 -25.01 0.15
C LEU A 284 -17.62 -26.38 0.20
N ALA A 285 -16.92 -26.70 1.30
CA ALA A 285 -16.26 -28.00 1.46
C ALA A 285 -17.22 -29.19 1.53
N THR A 286 -18.44 -28.95 1.99
CA THR A 286 -19.51 -29.95 2.12
C THR A 286 -20.56 -29.85 1.02
N ASP A 287 -20.22 -29.21 -0.11
CA ASP A 287 -21.06 -29.10 -1.30
C ASP A 287 -22.41 -28.39 -1.06
N HIS A 288 -22.44 -27.37 -0.19
CA HIS A 288 -23.59 -26.50 0.08
C HIS A 288 -23.46 -25.12 -0.58
N LEU A 289 -24.57 -24.39 -0.66
CA LEU A 289 -24.67 -23.11 -1.37
C LEU A 289 -24.53 -21.90 -0.45
N VAL A 290 -24.11 -20.78 -1.06
CA VAL A 290 -24.07 -19.47 -0.42
C VAL A 290 -25.12 -18.58 -1.05
N TYR A 291 -26.18 -18.30 -0.30
CA TYR A 291 -27.28 -17.43 -0.71
C TYR A 291 -27.02 -15.99 -0.28
N VAL A 292 -27.41 -15.04 -1.12
CA VAL A 292 -27.42 -13.61 -0.76
C VAL A 292 -28.79 -13.02 -1.05
N ALA A 293 -29.41 -12.42 -0.03
CA ALA A 293 -30.72 -11.81 -0.09
C ALA A 293 -30.66 -10.32 0.29
N GLY A 294 -31.51 -9.52 -0.36
CA GLY A 294 -31.70 -8.11 -0.06
C GLY A 294 -33.03 -7.61 -0.62
N SER A 295 -33.38 -6.36 -0.34
CA SER A 295 -34.55 -5.67 -0.87
C SER A 295 -34.16 -4.25 -1.30
N GLY A 296 -34.87 -3.69 -2.27
CA GLY A 296 -34.55 -2.36 -2.80
C GLY A 296 -33.11 -2.32 -3.34
N HIS A 297 -32.29 -1.39 -2.85
CA HIS A 297 -30.88 -1.28 -3.24
C HIS A 297 -30.01 -2.43 -2.73
N SER A 298 -30.40 -3.11 -1.63
CA SER A 298 -29.62 -4.24 -1.11
C SER A 298 -29.60 -5.44 -2.07
N HIS A 299 -30.52 -5.51 -3.05
CA HIS A 299 -30.45 -6.53 -4.11
C HIS A 299 -29.17 -6.44 -4.94
N LEU A 300 -28.53 -5.26 -5.04
CA LEU A 300 -27.26 -5.12 -5.75
C LEU A 300 -26.17 -6.02 -5.16
N LEU A 301 -26.24 -6.35 -3.86
CA LEU A 301 -25.29 -7.26 -3.22
C LEU A 301 -25.57 -8.72 -3.60
N ALA A 302 -26.83 -9.08 -3.83
CA ALA A 302 -27.19 -10.40 -4.34
C ALA A 302 -26.77 -10.54 -5.81
N GLU A 303 -27.08 -9.55 -6.64
CA GLU A 303 -26.63 -9.51 -8.04
C GLU A 303 -25.10 -9.53 -8.16
N GLU A 304 -24.39 -8.81 -7.28
CA GLU A 304 -22.92 -8.72 -7.31
C GLU A 304 -22.25 -10.09 -7.24
N VAL A 305 -22.80 -11.05 -6.48
CA VAL A 305 -22.17 -12.38 -6.33
C VAL A 305 -22.65 -13.38 -7.38
N PHE A 306 -23.70 -13.06 -8.14
CA PHE A 306 -24.38 -14.01 -9.01
C PHE A 306 -23.84 -14.03 -10.42
N TYR A 307 -23.36 -15.20 -10.87
CA TYR A 307 -22.89 -15.44 -12.23
C TYR A 307 -21.94 -14.35 -12.78
N ARG A 308 -20.95 -13.94 -11.97
CA ARG A 308 -19.96 -12.92 -12.33
C ARG A 308 -18.55 -13.48 -12.42
N ALA A 309 -17.74 -12.96 -13.33
CA ALA A 309 -16.33 -13.32 -13.43
C ALA A 309 -15.58 -13.03 -12.12
N GLY A 310 -14.82 -13.98 -11.61
CA GLY A 310 -14.15 -13.94 -10.30
C GLY A 310 -15.04 -14.33 -9.12
N GLY A 311 -16.33 -14.58 -9.33
CA GLY A 311 -17.24 -15.10 -8.30
C GLY A 311 -17.27 -16.62 -8.29
N ILE A 312 -17.61 -17.20 -7.13
CA ILE A 312 -17.80 -18.64 -6.98
C ILE A 312 -19.08 -19.11 -7.69
N ALA A 313 -19.07 -20.33 -8.24
CA ALA A 313 -20.24 -20.89 -8.92
C ALA A 313 -21.36 -21.33 -7.94
N ALA A 314 -21.01 -21.58 -6.68
CA ALA A 314 -21.95 -21.96 -5.62
C ALA A 314 -22.72 -20.77 -5.00
N ALA A 315 -22.56 -19.55 -5.54
CA ALA A 315 -23.30 -18.38 -5.08
C ALA A 315 -24.68 -18.30 -5.75
N GLN A 316 -25.74 -18.23 -4.94
CA GLN A 316 -27.12 -18.03 -5.38
C GLN A 316 -27.64 -16.66 -4.94
N ALA A 317 -28.06 -15.83 -5.90
CA ALA A 317 -28.83 -14.64 -5.57
C ALA A 317 -30.29 -15.01 -5.28
N ILE A 318 -30.82 -14.53 -4.16
CA ILE A 318 -32.26 -14.52 -3.90
C ILE A 318 -32.81 -13.20 -4.44
N LEU A 319 -33.44 -13.28 -5.60
CA LEU A 319 -34.02 -12.15 -6.32
C LEU A 319 -35.54 -12.26 -6.34
N ASP A 320 -36.21 -11.22 -5.85
CA ASP A 320 -37.65 -11.02 -6.02
C ASP A 320 -37.88 -9.74 -6.84
N PRO A 321 -38.27 -9.84 -8.12
CA PRO A 321 -38.49 -8.69 -8.97
C PRO A 321 -39.39 -7.61 -8.36
N GLU A 322 -40.40 -7.99 -7.57
CA GLU A 322 -41.32 -7.02 -6.97
C GLU A 322 -40.68 -6.19 -5.85
N LEU A 323 -39.64 -6.72 -5.22
CA LEU A 323 -38.82 -6.02 -4.23
C LEU A 323 -37.65 -5.25 -4.88
N MET A 324 -37.44 -5.37 -6.18
CA MET A 324 -36.41 -4.64 -6.92
C MET A 324 -36.91 -3.29 -7.41
N LEU A 325 -36.02 -2.30 -7.48
CA LEU A 325 -36.39 -0.92 -7.79
C LEU A 325 -36.82 -0.71 -9.24
N HIS A 326 -36.44 -1.62 -10.15
CA HIS A 326 -36.76 -1.52 -11.58
C HIS A 326 -38.26 -1.69 -11.86
N LEU A 327 -39.01 -2.40 -11.00
CA LEU A 327 -40.49 -2.47 -11.09
C LEU A 327 -41.19 -1.33 -10.33
N GLY A 328 -40.52 -0.70 -9.37
CA GLY A 328 -41.01 0.51 -8.70
C GLY A 328 -40.45 0.69 -7.29
N ALA A 329 -39.78 1.82 -7.03
CA ALA A 329 -39.12 2.08 -5.75
C ALA A 329 -40.09 2.20 -4.55
N GLU A 330 -41.23 2.87 -4.72
CA GLU A 330 -42.25 2.96 -3.67
C GLU A 330 -42.94 1.62 -3.43
N ARG A 331 -43.21 0.86 -4.50
CA ARG A 331 -43.76 -0.49 -4.43
C ARG A 331 -42.83 -1.40 -3.62
N SER A 332 -41.55 -1.44 -3.96
CA SER A 332 -40.51 -2.19 -3.23
C SER A 332 -40.51 -1.84 -1.74
N THR A 333 -40.53 -0.54 -1.40
CA THR A 333 -40.58 -0.07 0.00
C THR A 333 -41.84 -0.51 0.73
N HIS A 334 -42.99 -0.55 0.05
CA HIS A 334 -44.24 -1.00 0.63
C HIS A 334 -44.21 -2.52 0.89
N LEU A 335 -43.83 -3.30 -0.11
CA LEU A 335 -43.75 -4.76 -0.03
C LEU A 335 -42.72 -5.25 0.99
N GLU A 336 -41.56 -4.59 1.09
CA GLU A 336 -40.53 -4.91 2.08
C GLU A 336 -41.05 -4.83 3.53
N ARG A 337 -42.06 -3.98 3.78
CA ARG A 337 -42.68 -3.80 5.10
C ARG A 337 -43.83 -4.77 5.35
N GLN A 338 -44.34 -5.43 4.32
CA GLN A 338 -45.41 -6.42 4.47
C GLN A 338 -44.83 -7.74 4.98
N GLU A 339 -45.50 -8.30 5.98
CA GLU A 339 -45.17 -9.61 6.53
C GLU A 339 -45.69 -10.74 5.64
N GLY A 340 -45.01 -11.88 5.67
CA GLY A 340 -45.29 -13.08 4.89
C GLY A 340 -44.59 -13.14 3.52
N ARG A 341 -43.88 -12.08 3.12
CA ARG A 341 -43.24 -12.02 1.80
C ARG A 341 -42.00 -12.92 1.71
N ALA A 342 -41.18 -12.97 2.76
CA ALA A 342 -39.91 -13.71 2.71
C ALA A 342 -40.12 -15.20 2.48
N GLU A 343 -41.16 -15.79 3.09
CA GLU A 343 -41.48 -17.22 2.91
C GLU A 343 -41.93 -17.54 1.47
N ILE A 344 -42.66 -16.62 0.83
CA ILE A 344 -43.05 -16.75 -0.58
C ILE A 344 -41.79 -16.73 -1.46
N VAL A 345 -40.91 -15.76 -1.26
CA VAL A 345 -39.66 -15.66 -2.03
C VAL A 345 -38.81 -16.90 -1.82
N LEU A 346 -38.62 -17.33 -0.57
CA LEU A 346 -37.78 -18.47 -0.24
C LEU A 346 -38.37 -19.80 -0.73
N SER A 347 -39.65 -19.85 -1.11
CA SER A 347 -40.23 -21.07 -1.72
C SER A 347 -39.67 -21.36 -3.13
N ASP A 348 -39.09 -20.35 -3.80
CA ASP A 348 -38.42 -20.48 -5.10
C ASP A 348 -36.93 -20.87 -4.97
N TYR A 349 -36.38 -20.88 -3.75
CA TYR A 349 -34.96 -21.14 -3.47
C TYR A 349 -34.83 -22.27 -2.44
N PRO A 350 -34.34 -23.47 -2.83
CA PRO A 350 -34.32 -24.64 -1.96
C PRO A 350 -33.19 -24.58 -0.92
N VAL A 351 -33.28 -23.66 0.03
CA VAL A 351 -32.34 -23.55 1.15
C VAL A 351 -32.48 -24.76 2.08
N GLU A 352 -31.36 -25.40 2.40
CA GLU A 352 -31.27 -26.63 3.18
C GLU A 352 -30.26 -26.52 4.34
N PRO A 353 -30.27 -27.47 5.30
CA PRO A 353 -29.28 -27.49 6.37
C PRO A 353 -27.86 -27.59 5.83
N GLY A 354 -26.98 -26.70 6.28
CA GLY A 354 -25.59 -26.60 5.82
C GLY A 354 -25.30 -25.44 4.88
N ASP A 355 -26.34 -24.84 4.29
CA ASP A 355 -26.22 -23.62 3.50
C ASP A 355 -25.91 -22.39 4.36
N VAL A 356 -25.42 -21.33 3.70
CA VAL A 356 -25.19 -20.01 4.30
C VAL A 356 -26.08 -18.98 3.62
N VAL A 357 -26.78 -18.14 4.40
CA VAL A 357 -27.62 -17.06 3.86
C VAL A 357 -27.16 -15.71 4.39
N PHE A 358 -26.57 -14.90 3.52
CA PHE A 358 -26.32 -13.47 3.78
C PHE A 358 -27.59 -12.66 3.56
N ILE A 359 -27.91 -11.79 4.51
CA ILE A 359 -29.12 -10.97 4.49
C ILE A 359 -28.70 -9.51 4.65
N ALA A 360 -28.79 -8.76 3.56
CA ALA A 360 -28.35 -7.38 3.49
C ALA A 360 -29.49 -6.40 3.80
N SER A 361 -29.38 -5.69 4.94
CA SER A 361 -30.30 -4.61 5.29
C SER A 361 -29.66 -3.63 6.28
N ASN A 362 -29.50 -2.37 5.89
CA ASN A 362 -28.84 -1.37 6.74
C ASN A 362 -29.58 -1.11 8.05
N SER A 363 -30.91 -0.95 7.99
CA SER A 363 -31.70 -0.68 9.20
C SER A 363 -32.14 -1.96 9.89
N GLY A 364 -32.22 -3.08 9.16
CA GLY A 364 -32.66 -4.38 9.69
C GLY A 364 -34.08 -4.37 10.28
N ARG A 365 -34.91 -3.37 9.97
CA ARG A 365 -36.16 -3.11 10.71
C ARG A 365 -37.44 -3.58 10.03
N ASN A 366 -37.39 -3.82 8.73
CA ASN A 366 -38.56 -4.15 7.92
C ASN A 366 -38.85 -5.65 8.00
N ALA A 367 -40.10 -6.04 7.68
CA ALA A 367 -40.56 -7.42 7.77
C ALA A 367 -39.71 -8.36 6.91
N TYR A 368 -39.47 -8.03 5.64
CA TYR A 368 -38.76 -8.91 4.70
C TYR A 368 -37.39 -9.41 5.20
N PRO A 369 -36.40 -8.56 5.56
CA PRO A 369 -35.11 -9.06 6.03
C PRO A 369 -35.22 -9.84 7.35
N ILE A 370 -36.14 -9.45 8.24
CA ILE A 370 -36.37 -10.15 9.52
C ILE A 370 -36.92 -11.55 9.28
N GLU A 371 -37.95 -11.67 8.46
CA GLU A 371 -38.57 -12.95 8.12
C GLU A 371 -37.63 -13.82 7.30
N MET A 372 -36.80 -13.24 6.42
CA MET A 372 -35.77 -13.98 5.68
C MET A 372 -34.79 -14.66 6.64
N ALA A 373 -34.34 -13.98 7.70
CA ALA A 373 -33.47 -14.57 8.71
C ALA A 373 -34.16 -15.73 9.45
N LEU A 374 -35.40 -15.53 9.89
CA LEU A 374 -36.16 -16.55 10.59
C LEU A 374 -36.46 -17.76 9.70
N ALA A 375 -36.81 -17.53 8.44
CA ALA A 375 -37.18 -18.55 7.46
C ALA A 375 -35.98 -19.36 6.97
N ALA A 376 -34.82 -18.72 6.76
CA ALA A 376 -33.57 -19.40 6.44
C ALA A 376 -33.05 -20.21 7.64
N GLY A 377 -33.04 -19.61 8.84
CA GLY A 377 -32.59 -20.28 10.06
C GLY A 377 -33.47 -21.48 10.42
N SER A 378 -34.80 -21.41 10.23
CA SER A 378 -35.70 -22.54 10.48
C SER A 378 -35.51 -23.72 9.51
N ARG A 379 -34.92 -23.46 8.33
CA ARG A 379 -34.50 -24.47 7.36
C ARG A 379 -33.11 -25.05 7.66
N GLY A 380 -32.44 -24.59 8.71
CA GLY A 380 -31.14 -25.09 9.16
C GLY A 380 -29.92 -24.43 8.50
N ALA A 381 -30.12 -23.36 7.73
CA ALA A 381 -29.02 -22.58 7.16
C ALA A 381 -28.40 -21.66 8.21
N THR A 382 -27.09 -21.41 8.10
CA THR A 382 -26.41 -20.39 8.90
C THR A 382 -26.72 -19.00 8.35
N THR A 383 -27.22 -18.11 9.19
CA THR A 383 -27.67 -16.78 8.77
C THR A 383 -26.67 -15.70 9.14
N ILE A 384 -26.39 -14.80 8.19
CA ILE A 384 -25.42 -13.71 8.36
C ILE A 384 -26.10 -12.38 8.04
N ALA A 385 -26.24 -11.51 9.03
CA ALA A 385 -26.70 -10.14 8.80
C ALA A 385 -25.54 -9.27 8.30
N LEU A 386 -25.75 -8.62 7.15
CA LEU A 386 -24.90 -7.53 6.68
C LEU A 386 -25.68 -6.22 6.82
N THR A 387 -25.33 -5.44 7.84
CA THR A 387 -26.15 -4.32 8.33
C THR A 387 -25.29 -3.12 8.72
N SER A 388 -25.90 -1.96 8.99
CA SER A 388 -25.21 -0.85 9.65
C SER A 388 -25.67 -0.82 11.11
N LEU A 389 -24.80 -1.17 12.05
CA LEU A 389 -25.18 -1.14 13.47
C LEU A 389 -25.47 0.28 13.94
N GLN A 390 -24.80 1.28 13.37
CA GLN A 390 -25.12 2.69 13.64
C GLN A 390 -26.55 3.05 13.21
N HIS A 391 -27.06 2.47 12.13
CA HIS A 391 -28.44 2.68 11.69
C HIS A 391 -29.43 1.82 12.49
N ALA A 392 -29.17 0.51 12.58
CA ALA A 392 -30.07 -0.45 13.21
C ALA A 392 -30.31 -0.14 14.70
N THR A 393 -29.27 0.21 15.47
CA THR A 393 -29.42 0.51 16.91
C THR A 393 -30.19 1.80 17.20
N ARG A 394 -30.38 2.67 16.20
CA ARG A 394 -31.13 3.94 16.30
C ARG A 394 -32.54 3.84 15.74
N THR A 395 -33.00 2.64 15.42
CA THR A 395 -34.31 2.42 14.83
C THR A 395 -35.13 1.41 15.63
N THR A 396 -36.43 1.37 15.37
CA THR A 396 -37.37 0.41 15.99
C THR A 396 -37.87 -0.58 14.94
N SER A 397 -38.06 -1.84 15.35
CA SER A 397 -38.61 -2.85 14.45
C SER A 397 -40.01 -2.48 13.97
N ARG A 398 -40.32 -2.83 12.73
CA ARG A 398 -41.67 -2.78 12.15
C ARG A 398 -42.34 -4.15 12.07
N HIS A 399 -41.60 -5.21 12.36
CA HIS A 399 -42.11 -6.57 12.39
C HIS A 399 -42.74 -6.88 13.74
N ARG A 400 -43.75 -7.73 13.77
CA ARG A 400 -44.51 -8.12 14.97
C ARG A 400 -43.66 -8.70 16.10
N SER A 401 -42.50 -9.28 15.78
CA SER A 401 -41.57 -9.82 16.80
C SER A 401 -40.92 -8.74 17.66
N GLY A 402 -40.94 -7.47 17.23
CA GLY A 402 -40.23 -6.37 17.89
C GLY A 402 -38.71 -6.45 17.78
N LYS A 403 -38.16 -7.45 17.09
CA LYS A 403 -36.71 -7.66 16.91
C LYS A 403 -36.20 -7.03 15.63
N LEU A 404 -34.91 -6.72 15.57
CA LEU A 404 -34.20 -6.26 14.38
C LEU A 404 -33.38 -7.42 13.79
N LEU A 405 -33.05 -7.34 12.50
CA LEU A 405 -32.28 -8.36 11.77
C LEU A 405 -31.05 -8.86 12.54
N TYR A 406 -30.20 -7.93 13.01
CA TYR A 406 -28.96 -8.28 13.72
C TYR A 406 -29.17 -9.03 15.04
N GLN A 407 -30.40 -9.05 15.57
CA GLN A 407 -30.74 -9.75 16.81
C GLN A 407 -31.22 -11.19 16.55
N LEU A 408 -31.38 -11.56 15.28
CA LEU A 408 -32.01 -12.82 14.86
C LEU A 408 -31.08 -13.70 14.01
N THR A 409 -29.92 -13.19 13.60
CA THR A 409 -28.95 -13.92 12.78
C THR A 409 -27.83 -14.52 13.62
N ASP A 410 -27.22 -15.60 13.14
CA ASP A 410 -26.12 -16.29 13.82
C ASP A 410 -24.84 -15.45 13.84
N ILE A 411 -24.56 -14.76 12.74
CA ILE A 411 -23.43 -13.84 12.58
C ILE A 411 -23.94 -12.47 12.20
N VAL A 412 -23.31 -11.43 12.73
CA VAL A 412 -23.59 -10.03 12.41
C VAL A 412 -22.30 -9.38 11.95
N ILE A 413 -22.34 -8.78 10.77
CA ILE A 413 -21.25 -7.98 10.22
C ILE A 413 -21.74 -6.55 10.10
N ASP A 414 -21.13 -5.64 10.87
CA ASP A 414 -21.34 -4.21 10.70
C ASP A 414 -20.59 -3.73 9.46
N ASN A 415 -21.32 -3.19 8.49
CA ASN A 415 -20.72 -2.63 7.28
C ASN A 415 -20.05 -1.27 7.50
N GLY A 416 -20.04 -0.75 8.73
CA GLY A 416 -19.43 0.54 9.09
C GLY A 416 -20.16 1.75 8.50
N GLY A 417 -21.33 1.52 7.88
CA GLY A 417 -22.17 2.54 7.26
C GLY A 417 -22.75 3.50 8.29
N VAL A 418 -23.12 4.69 7.83
CA VAL A 418 -23.64 5.75 8.69
C VAL A 418 -25.16 5.74 8.82
N TYR A 419 -25.68 6.34 9.88
CA TYR A 419 -27.12 6.58 10.01
C TYR A 419 -27.67 7.35 8.80
N GLY A 420 -28.80 6.88 8.26
CA GLY A 420 -29.38 7.40 7.02
C GLY A 420 -28.62 7.06 5.73
N ASP A 421 -27.49 6.34 5.80
CA ASP A 421 -26.62 5.98 4.67
C ASP A 421 -26.27 7.18 3.77
N ALA A 422 -25.89 8.30 4.40
CA ALA A 422 -25.54 9.53 3.73
C ALA A 422 -24.25 10.12 4.33
N GLY A 423 -23.12 9.80 3.69
CA GLY A 423 -21.78 10.03 4.22
C GLY A 423 -21.27 11.47 4.15
N LEU A 424 -21.62 12.23 3.12
CA LEU A 424 -21.06 13.55 2.80
C LEU A 424 -21.98 14.69 3.20
N ALA A 425 -21.43 15.73 3.82
CA ALA A 425 -22.14 16.99 4.03
C ALA A 425 -22.08 17.87 2.77
N ILE A 426 -23.17 18.57 2.45
CA ILE A 426 -23.23 19.50 1.32
C ILE A 426 -23.10 20.94 1.81
N SER A 427 -22.06 21.64 1.35
CA SER A 427 -21.78 23.02 1.74
C SER A 427 -22.99 23.94 1.55
N GLY A 428 -23.33 24.67 2.62
CA GLY A 428 -24.45 25.62 2.60
C GLY A 428 -25.84 24.98 2.73
N ARG A 429 -25.95 23.68 3.04
CA ARG A 429 -27.24 23.00 3.27
C ARG A 429 -27.15 22.04 4.46
N ASP A 430 -28.25 21.90 5.20
CA ASP A 430 -28.40 20.86 6.24
C ASP A 430 -28.88 19.54 5.61
N VAL A 431 -28.12 19.04 4.64
CA VAL A 431 -28.39 17.76 3.98
C VAL A 431 -27.09 16.98 3.82
N ARG A 432 -27.21 15.66 3.88
CA ARG A 432 -26.14 14.73 3.57
C ARG A 432 -26.48 13.88 2.35
N MET A 433 -25.48 13.40 1.62
CA MET A 433 -25.62 12.46 0.51
C MET A 433 -24.41 11.52 0.40
N GLY A 434 -24.38 10.63 -0.59
CA GLY A 434 -23.26 9.70 -0.79
C GLY A 434 -23.47 8.41 0.01
N PRO A 435 -24.16 7.41 -0.58
CA PRO A 435 -24.49 6.15 0.08
C PRO A 435 -23.27 5.24 0.23
N THR A 436 -22.94 4.91 1.46
CA THR A 436 -21.72 4.16 1.80
C THR A 436 -21.92 2.65 1.80
N SER A 437 -23.12 2.20 2.12
CA SER A 437 -23.39 0.80 2.45
C SER A 437 -23.20 -0.17 1.29
N THR A 438 -23.51 0.22 0.05
CA THR A 438 -23.38 -0.68 -1.10
C THR A 438 -21.92 -1.01 -1.38
N LEU A 439 -21.03 -0.01 -1.38
CA LEU A 439 -19.59 -0.21 -1.60
C LEU A 439 -18.99 -1.08 -0.49
N ALA A 440 -19.37 -0.80 0.76
CA ALA A 440 -18.94 -1.59 1.91
C ALA A 440 -19.42 -3.04 1.82
N GLY A 441 -20.69 -3.25 1.50
CA GLY A 441 -21.27 -4.59 1.41
C GLY A 441 -20.71 -5.42 0.26
N VAL A 442 -20.51 -4.81 -0.91
CA VAL A 442 -19.83 -5.46 -2.06
C VAL A 442 -18.41 -5.87 -1.70
N TYR A 443 -17.67 -4.99 -1.01
CA TYR A 443 -16.32 -5.29 -0.52
C TYR A 443 -16.33 -6.48 0.45
N ILE A 444 -17.17 -6.43 1.49
CA ILE A 444 -17.27 -7.46 2.54
C ILE A 444 -17.60 -8.82 1.93
N LEU A 445 -18.61 -8.90 1.06
CA LEU A 445 -19.01 -10.17 0.43
C LEU A 445 -17.87 -10.75 -0.40
N ASN A 446 -17.29 -9.97 -1.30
CA ASN A 446 -16.21 -10.46 -2.15
C ASN A 446 -14.96 -10.86 -1.33
N ALA A 447 -14.62 -10.12 -0.27
CA ALA A 447 -13.49 -10.44 0.61
C ALA A 447 -13.70 -11.79 1.33
N ILE A 448 -14.87 -12.00 1.94
CA ILE A 448 -15.20 -13.25 2.64
C ILE A 448 -15.16 -14.44 1.68
N LEU A 449 -15.78 -14.30 0.49
CA LEU A 449 -15.80 -15.36 -0.52
C LEU A 449 -14.38 -15.68 -1.01
N ALA A 450 -13.56 -14.66 -1.28
CA ALA A 450 -12.18 -14.85 -1.71
C ALA A 450 -11.32 -15.55 -0.65
N GLU A 451 -11.43 -15.14 0.61
CA GLU A 451 -10.69 -15.77 1.71
C GLU A 451 -11.14 -17.23 1.95
N ALA A 452 -12.44 -17.51 1.84
CA ALA A 452 -12.95 -18.87 1.99
C ALA A 452 -12.41 -19.79 0.87
N VAL A 453 -12.36 -19.30 -0.37
CA VAL A 453 -11.76 -20.02 -1.50
C VAL A 453 -10.26 -20.25 -1.28
N ASP A 454 -9.51 -19.22 -0.83
CA ASP A 454 -8.08 -19.36 -0.54
C ASP A 454 -7.81 -20.35 0.60
N GLN A 455 -8.62 -20.33 1.67
CA GLN A 455 -8.55 -21.29 2.77
C GLN A 455 -8.72 -22.74 2.30
N LEU A 456 -9.69 -22.98 1.40
CA LEU A 456 -9.92 -24.31 0.82
C LEU A 456 -8.80 -24.73 -0.14
N ALA A 457 -8.29 -23.81 -0.95
CA ALA A 457 -7.18 -24.07 -1.86
C ALA A 457 -5.92 -24.53 -1.10
N ARG A 458 -5.62 -23.92 0.07
CA ARG A 458 -4.47 -24.30 0.92
C ARG A 458 -4.54 -25.73 1.45
N ILE A 459 -5.73 -26.33 1.54
CA ILE A 459 -5.94 -27.72 1.97
C ILE A 459 -6.25 -28.67 0.79
N GLY A 460 -6.13 -28.19 -0.45
CA GLY A 460 -6.30 -28.99 -1.66
C GLY A 460 -7.75 -29.17 -2.12
N THR A 461 -8.70 -28.41 -1.56
CA THR A 461 -10.09 -28.40 -2.02
C THR A 461 -10.27 -27.29 -3.06
N LEU A 462 -10.72 -27.66 -4.26
CA LEU A 462 -10.97 -26.71 -5.34
C LEU A 462 -12.42 -26.23 -5.33
N VAL A 463 -12.62 -24.93 -5.54
CA VAL A 463 -13.93 -24.30 -5.70
C VAL A 463 -14.04 -23.80 -7.15
N ASP A 464 -15.17 -24.09 -7.79
CA ASP A 464 -15.49 -23.58 -9.12
C ASP A 464 -15.64 -22.05 -9.08
N VAL A 465 -14.83 -21.33 -9.86
CA VAL A 465 -14.84 -19.87 -9.97
C VAL A 465 -15.06 -19.47 -11.42
N TYR A 466 -16.02 -18.57 -11.66
CA TYR A 466 -16.32 -18.08 -12.99
C TYR A 466 -15.14 -17.31 -13.57
N GLN A 467 -14.77 -17.67 -14.80
CA GLN A 467 -13.85 -16.90 -15.61
C GLN A 467 -14.60 -15.84 -16.43
N SER A 468 -13.90 -14.79 -16.85
CA SER A 468 -14.48 -13.80 -17.75
C SER A 468 -14.85 -14.45 -19.09
N ALA A 469 -16.11 -14.28 -19.51
CA ALA A 469 -16.62 -14.77 -20.80
C ALA A 469 -15.88 -14.17 -22.02
N ASN A 470 -15.08 -13.10 -21.80
CA ASN A 470 -14.28 -12.46 -22.85
C ASN A 470 -12.84 -13.01 -22.93
N MET A 471 -12.47 -14.01 -22.12
CA MET A 471 -11.16 -14.67 -22.23
C MET A 471 -11.20 -15.74 -23.33
N GLN A 472 -10.22 -15.70 -24.23
CA GLN A 472 -10.08 -16.69 -25.31
C GLN A 472 -9.60 -18.05 -24.74
N GLY A 473 -10.24 -19.15 -25.14
CA GLY A 473 -9.76 -20.50 -24.88
C GLY A 473 -10.32 -21.17 -23.62
N ALA A 474 -11.27 -20.54 -22.92
CA ALA A 474 -11.91 -21.07 -21.71
C ALA A 474 -13.39 -21.50 -21.92
N GLU A 475 -13.88 -21.49 -23.17
CA GLU A 475 -15.31 -21.65 -23.47
C GLU A 475 -15.85 -23.04 -23.07
N ALA A 476 -15.06 -24.09 -23.31
CA ALA A 476 -15.45 -25.46 -22.98
C ALA A 476 -15.53 -25.71 -21.47
N GLU A 477 -14.57 -25.16 -20.71
CA GLU A 477 -14.53 -25.27 -19.24
C GLU A 477 -15.69 -24.49 -18.61
N ALA A 478 -15.94 -23.27 -19.08
CA ALA A 478 -17.08 -22.47 -18.66
C ALA A 478 -18.42 -23.18 -18.91
N ALA A 479 -18.60 -23.76 -20.10
CA ALA A 479 -19.81 -24.50 -20.44
C ALA A 479 -20.02 -25.74 -19.56
N ALA A 480 -18.95 -26.49 -19.27
CA ALA A 480 -19.01 -27.66 -18.40
C ALA A 480 -19.38 -27.28 -16.95
N MET A 481 -18.81 -26.20 -16.43
CA MET A 481 -19.16 -25.67 -15.11
C MET A 481 -20.64 -25.24 -15.07
N ILE A 482 -21.14 -24.51 -16.07
CA ILE A 482 -22.56 -24.11 -16.12
C ILE A 482 -23.48 -25.34 -16.12
N GLN A 483 -23.16 -26.37 -16.89
CA GLN A 483 -23.96 -27.61 -16.91
C GLN A 483 -23.99 -28.29 -15.54
N ARG A 484 -22.89 -28.27 -14.79
CA ARG A 484 -22.80 -28.83 -13.45
C ARG A 484 -23.66 -28.09 -12.43
N TRP A 485 -23.71 -26.75 -12.51
CA TRP A 485 -24.41 -25.91 -11.53
C TRP A 485 -25.88 -25.63 -11.87
N ARG A 486 -26.28 -25.72 -13.14
CA ARG A 486 -27.66 -25.41 -13.60
C ARG A 486 -28.79 -26.12 -12.82
N PRO A 487 -28.65 -27.39 -12.38
CA PRO A 487 -29.72 -28.03 -11.59
C PRO A 487 -29.89 -27.47 -10.18
N ARG A 488 -28.89 -26.74 -9.66
CA ARG A 488 -28.82 -26.26 -8.27
C ARG A 488 -28.99 -24.75 -8.15
N ILE A 489 -28.62 -24.00 -9.19
CA ILE A 489 -28.65 -22.55 -9.21
C ILE A 489 -29.88 -22.06 -9.99
N SER A 490 -30.84 -21.47 -9.29
CA SER A 490 -32.01 -20.81 -9.88
C SER A 490 -31.55 -19.59 -10.70
N GLY A 491 -31.88 -19.58 -11.99
CA GLY A 491 -31.59 -18.47 -12.91
C GLY A 491 -30.32 -18.59 -13.75
N LEU A 492 -29.63 -19.74 -13.72
CA LEU A 492 -28.41 -20.06 -14.51
C LEU A 492 -28.70 -20.75 -15.86
#